data_AF-A0A8H7ICS7-F1
#
_entry.id   AF-A0A8H7ICS7-F1
#
_cell.length_a   1.000
_cell.length_b   1.000
_cell.length_c   1.000
_cell.angle_alpha   90.00
_cell.angle_beta   90.00
_cell.angle_gamma   90.00
#
_symmetry.space_group_name_H-M   'P 1'
#
loop_
_entity.id
_entity.type
_entity.pdbx_description
1 polymer ?
#
loop_
_entity_poly.entity_id
_entity_poly.type
_entity_poly.pdbx_seq_one_letter_code
_entity_poly.pdbx_strand_id
1 'polypeptide(L)'
;MHHLATHGCVLPAQAGAFLAALKSSRIEHLPETLAAAAEVMRSYAVHVPLDDEHVPAVDIVGTGGDGHNTFNVSTTAAIVAAGAGARVVKVYKARTKTHDIGSFTRVGPSFCETLRGMGVERALVVCGMESLDEISIAGGTWVRLLSLIAPLGLVSGASPDTNAQMLIDILNPNTPSHSPTESVPAPAEGVTSDPGAILDFVLMNASALLVVAGLAPDYPTGVKMARESISSGRAWEALKEFRDRDKERAKGGLGGALTEELGGKTDLLKD
;
A
#
# COMPACT_ATOMS: atom_id res chain seq x y z
N MET A 1 -18.24 -6.02 -15.86
CA MET A 1 -17.26 -5.05 -15.35
C MET A 1 -17.19 -3.79 -16.23
N HIS A 2 -16.88 -3.83 -17.53
CA HIS A 2 -16.80 -2.60 -18.36
C HIS A 2 -18.06 -1.71 -18.34
N HIS A 3 -19.26 -2.29 -18.40
CA HIS A 3 -20.51 -1.52 -18.30
C HIS A 3 -20.66 -0.80 -16.95
N LEU A 4 -20.10 -1.33 -15.86
CA LEU A 4 -20.11 -0.67 -14.55
C LEU A 4 -19.11 0.48 -14.49
N ALA A 5 -17.98 0.37 -15.19
CA ALA A 5 -16.94 1.40 -15.26
C ALA A 5 -17.26 2.53 -16.26
N THR A 6 -18.24 2.33 -17.15
CA THR A 6 -18.63 3.33 -18.14
C THR A 6 -19.77 4.18 -17.62
N HIS A 7 -19.54 5.50 -17.54
CA HIS A 7 -20.54 6.45 -17.05
C HIS A 7 -21.83 6.37 -17.87
N GLY A 8 -22.97 6.24 -17.19
CA GLY A 8 -24.30 6.21 -17.82
C GLY A 8 -24.70 4.88 -18.48
N CYS A 9 -23.84 3.85 -18.50
CA CYS A 9 -24.17 2.56 -19.11
C CYS A 9 -25.05 1.66 -18.22
N VAL A 10 -25.12 1.93 -16.92
CA VAL A 10 -25.93 1.17 -15.96
C VAL A 10 -26.65 2.10 -15.00
N LEU A 11 -27.85 1.71 -14.60
CA LEU A 11 -28.57 2.38 -13.52
C LEU A 11 -27.89 2.09 -12.18
N PRO A 12 -27.94 3.01 -11.20
CA PRO A 12 -27.43 2.76 -9.85
C PRO A 12 -27.97 1.47 -9.22
N ALA A 13 -29.25 1.14 -9.47
CA ALA A 13 -29.86 -0.10 -9.00
C ALA A 13 -29.24 -1.36 -9.62
N GLN A 14 -28.85 -1.31 -10.90
CA GLN A 14 -28.18 -2.43 -11.58
C GLN A 14 -26.75 -2.61 -11.07
N ALA A 15 -26.02 -1.50 -10.85
CA ALA A 15 -24.71 -1.55 -10.23
C ALA A 15 -24.78 -2.13 -8.81
N GLY A 16 -25.72 -1.65 -8.00
CA GLY A 16 -25.97 -2.17 -6.65
C GLY A 16 -26.33 -3.66 -6.65
N ALA A 17 -27.23 -4.10 -7.54
CA ALA A 17 -27.61 -5.51 -7.67
C ALA A 17 -26.42 -6.40 -8.05
N PHE A 18 -25.57 -5.95 -8.98
CA PHE A 18 -24.37 -6.68 -9.36
C PHE A 18 -23.36 -6.80 -8.20
N LEU A 19 -23.08 -5.71 -7.49
CA LEU A 19 -22.17 -5.73 -6.33
C LEU A 19 -22.71 -6.61 -5.19
N ALA A 20 -24.03 -6.55 -4.95
CA ALA A 20 -24.70 -7.43 -3.99
C ALA A 20 -24.59 -8.90 -4.41
N ALA A 21 -24.79 -9.21 -5.70
CA ALA A 21 -24.64 -10.57 -6.21
C ALA A 21 -23.20 -11.09 -6.05
N LEU A 22 -22.18 -10.29 -6.39
CA LEU A 22 -20.78 -10.65 -6.15
C LEU A 22 -20.54 -11.02 -4.68
N LYS A 23 -21.06 -10.19 -3.76
CA LYS A 23 -20.92 -10.39 -2.32
C LYS A 23 -21.64 -11.64 -1.83
N SER A 24 -22.88 -11.85 -2.27
CA SER A 24 -23.69 -13.01 -1.90
C SER A 24 -23.13 -14.32 -2.46
N SER A 25 -22.56 -14.29 -3.66
CA SER A 25 -21.87 -15.44 -4.28
C SER A 25 -20.50 -15.72 -3.67
N ARG A 26 -19.95 -14.79 -2.87
CA ARG A 26 -18.63 -14.89 -2.24
C ARG A 26 -17.50 -15.15 -3.24
N ILE A 27 -17.56 -14.55 -4.44
CA ILE A 27 -16.51 -14.70 -5.46
C ILE A 27 -15.62 -13.46 -5.57
N GLU A 28 -15.94 -12.38 -4.85
CA GLU A 28 -15.27 -11.09 -4.93
C GLU A 28 -13.83 -11.11 -4.40
N HIS A 29 -13.49 -12.13 -3.61
CA HIS A 29 -12.16 -12.33 -3.06
C HIS A 29 -11.26 -13.24 -3.93
N LEU A 30 -11.82 -13.91 -4.94
CA LEU A 30 -11.06 -14.83 -5.77
C LEU A 30 -10.04 -14.07 -6.66
N PRO A 31 -8.83 -14.60 -6.86
CA PRO A 31 -7.79 -13.92 -7.64
C PRO A 31 -8.26 -13.52 -9.05
N GLU A 32 -8.99 -14.38 -9.73
CA GLU A 32 -9.52 -14.14 -11.08
C GLU A 32 -10.54 -13.00 -11.11
N THR A 33 -11.38 -12.89 -10.07
CA THR A 33 -12.36 -11.79 -9.96
C THR A 33 -11.67 -10.47 -9.68
N LEU A 34 -10.68 -10.48 -8.78
CA LEU A 34 -9.87 -9.30 -8.46
C LEU A 34 -9.05 -8.83 -9.66
N ALA A 35 -8.40 -9.76 -10.37
CA ALA A 35 -7.63 -9.46 -11.59
C ALA A 35 -8.53 -8.86 -12.67
N ALA A 36 -9.69 -9.46 -12.94
CA ALA A 36 -10.63 -8.95 -13.93
C ALA A 36 -11.17 -7.56 -13.55
N ALA A 37 -11.46 -7.31 -12.27
CA ALA A 37 -11.85 -5.99 -11.80
C ALA A 37 -10.74 -4.95 -12.02
N ALA A 38 -9.51 -5.31 -11.61
CA ALA A 38 -8.34 -4.44 -11.70
C ALA A 38 -7.94 -4.14 -13.16
N GLU A 39 -8.01 -5.12 -14.05
CA GLU A 39 -7.77 -4.95 -15.49
C GLU A 39 -8.75 -3.95 -16.10
N VAL A 40 -10.05 -4.10 -15.81
CA VAL A 40 -11.04 -3.12 -16.26
C VAL A 40 -10.75 -1.75 -15.69
N MET A 41 -10.49 -1.61 -14.39
CA MET A 41 -10.15 -0.31 -13.79
C MET A 41 -8.92 0.33 -14.46
N ARG A 42 -7.86 -0.46 -14.72
CA ARG A 42 -6.65 0.00 -15.41
C ARG A 42 -6.92 0.45 -16.84
N SER A 43 -7.82 -0.21 -17.58
CA SER A 43 -8.19 0.20 -18.94
C SER A 43 -8.87 1.57 -19.04
N TYR A 44 -9.42 2.07 -17.94
CA TYR A 44 -10.01 3.42 -17.84
C TYR A 44 -9.11 4.40 -17.08
N ALA A 45 -7.99 3.94 -16.53
CA ALA A 45 -7.09 4.78 -15.76
C ALA A 45 -6.26 5.68 -16.68
N VAL A 46 -5.89 6.86 -16.16
CA VAL A 46 -4.87 7.69 -16.80
C VAL A 46 -3.51 7.05 -16.54
N HIS A 47 -2.81 6.69 -17.62
CA HIS A 47 -1.48 6.13 -17.53
C HIS A 47 -0.44 7.25 -17.41
N VAL A 48 0.39 7.18 -16.37
CA VAL A 48 1.54 8.07 -16.21
C VAL A 48 2.77 7.31 -16.74
N PRO A 49 3.32 7.68 -17.91
CA PRO A 49 4.53 7.05 -18.40
C PRO A 49 5.69 7.34 -17.45
N LEU A 50 6.57 6.36 -17.28
CA LEU A 50 7.81 6.53 -16.53
C LEU A 50 8.94 6.71 -17.54
N ASP A 51 9.79 7.72 -17.31
CA ASP A 51 10.84 8.11 -18.26
C ASP A 51 11.89 7.00 -18.51
N ASP A 52 12.01 6.06 -17.58
CA ASP A 52 12.91 4.91 -17.67
C ASP A 52 12.21 3.66 -17.12
N GLU A 53 11.90 2.69 -17.96
CA GLU A 53 11.25 1.43 -17.55
C GLU A 53 12.21 0.47 -16.82
N HIS A 54 13.52 0.67 -16.92
CA HIS A 54 14.53 -0.19 -16.30
C HIS A 54 14.80 0.15 -14.83
N VAL A 55 14.40 1.34 -14.38
CA VAL A 55 14.45 1.71 -12.96
C VAL A 55 13.21 1.14 -12.28
N PRO A 56 13.30 0.27 -11.26
CA PRO A 56 12.10 -0.21 -10.58
C PRO A 56 11.34 0.95 -9.91
N ALA A 57 10.03 1.03 -10.15
CA ALA A 57 9.14 1.89 -9.37
C ALA A 57 8.48 1.08 -8.26
N VAL A 58 8.14 1.74 -7.16
CA VAL A 58 7.47 1.12 -6.02
C VAL A 58 6.26 1.94 -5.61
N ASP A 59 5.18 1.26 -5.26
CA ASP A 59 3.96 1.87 -4.73
C ASP A 59 3.78 1.43 -3.25
N ILE A 60 3.22 2.34 -2.46
CA ILE A 60 2.75 2.08 -1.10
C ILE A 60 1.31 2.53 -1.02
N VAL A 61 0.39 1.59 -0.88
CA VAL A 61 -1.05 1.84 -0.85
C VAL A 61 -1.68 1.05 0.29
N GLY A 62 -2.58 1.71 1.00
CA GLY A 62 -3.45 1.07 1.99
C GLY A 62 -4.89 1.08 1.50
N THR A 63 -5.69 0.12 1.96
CA THR A 63 -7.12 0.04 1.63
C THR A 63 -7.93 1.20 2.20
N GLY A 64 -7.38 1.92 3.18
CA GLY A 64 -8.11 2.93 3.95
C GLY A 64 -9.20 2.32 4.82
N GLY A 65 -9.92 3.19 5.52
CA GLY A 65 -11.12 2.80 6.28
C GLY A 65 -10.87 1.82 7.41
N ASP A 66 -9.65 1.76 7.94
CA ASP A 66 -9.27 1.02 9.15
C ASP A 66 -10.01 1.56 10.40
N GLY A 67 -10.44 2.82 10.37
CA GLY A 67 -11.17 3.47 11.46
C GLY A 67 -10.26 4.12 12.51
N HIS A 68 -8.94 4.04 12.35
CA HIS A 68 -7.99 4.51 13.34
C HIS A 68 -7.64 5.99 13.20
N ASN A 69 -8.03 6.67 12.11
CA ASN A 69 -7.70 8.07 11.83
C ASN A 69 -6.22 8.39 12.09
N THR A 70 -5.35 7.48 11.64
CA THR A 70 -3.91 7.58 11.80
C THR A 70 -3.37 8.81 11.08
N PHE A 71 -2.21 9.30 11.54
CA PHE A 71 -1.39 10.20 10.74
C PHE A 71 -1.13 9.58 9.34
N ASN A 72 -0.83 10.39 8.33
CA ASN A 72 -0.60 9.93 6.96
C ASN A 72 0.73 9.14 6.83
N VAL A 73 0.80 7.96 7.43
CA VAL A 73 2.02 7.15 7.57
C VAL A 73 2.53 6.70 6.22
N SER A 74 1.75 6.03 5.38
CA SER A 74 2.21 5.63 4.05
C SER A 74 2.63 6.79 3.15
N THR A 75 2.04 7.99 3.31
CA THR A 75 2.47 9.19 2.58
C THR A 75 3.84 9.66 3.08
N THR A 76 4.04 9.66 4.39
CA THR A 76 5.31 10.06 4.99
C THR A 76 6.40 9.04 4.69
N ALA A 77 6.08 7.74 4.75
CA ALA A 77 6.97 6.65 4.38
C ALA A 77 7.38 6.72 2.90
N ALA A 78 6.46 7.07 2.00
CA ALA A 78 6.77 7.31 0.58
C ALA A 78 7.83 8.41 0.40
N ILE A 79 7.67 9.55 1.10
CA ILE A 79 8.64 10.66 1.06
C ILE A 79 10.00 10.22 1.62
N VAL A 80 10.00 9.51 2.75
CA VAL A 80 11.23 9.03 3.38
C VAL A 80 11.97 8.04 2.47
N ALA A 81 11.25 7.09 1.86
CA ALA A 81 11.82 6.15 0.90
C ALA A 81 12.35 6.86 -0.36
N ALA A 82 11.64 7.88 -0.85
CA ALA A 82 12.12 8.69 -1.97
C ALA A 82 13.44 9.41 -1.63
N GLY A 83 13.55 10.00 -0.44
CA GLY A 83 14.82 10.58 0.05
C GLY A 83 15.94 9.55 0.28
N ALA A 84 15.59 8.27 0.38
CA ALA A 84 16.53 7.15 0.43
C ALA A 84 16.85 6.58 -0.97
N GLY A 85 16.32 7.18 -2.04
CA GLY A 85 16.61 6.82 -3.44
C GLY A 85 15.54 5.98 -4.14
N ALA A 86 14.40 5.68 -3.50
CA ALA A 86 13.32 4.94 -4.14
C ALA A 86 12.55 5.80 -5.15
N ARG A 87 12.26 5.24 -6.32
CA ARG A 87 11.30 5.82 -7.26
C ARG A 87 9.88 5.47 -6.83
N VAL A 88 9.28 6.33 -6.01
CA VAL A 88 7.94 6.07 -5.44
C VAL A 88 6.84 6.63 -6.35
N VAL A 89 5.92 5.75 -6.76
CA VAL A 89 4.70 6.11 -7.51
C VAL A 89 3.51 5.78 -6.60
N LYS A 90 3.10 6.76 -5.80
CA LYS A 90 2.01 6.58 -4.84
C LYS A 90 0.66 6.89 -5.47
N VAL A 91 -0.24 5.90 -5.49
CA VAL A 91 -1.64 6.12 -5.88
C VAL A 91 -2.43 6.69 -4.70
N TYR A 92 -3.35 7.64 -4.96
CA TYR A 92 -4.23 8.19 -3.93
C TYR A 92 -5.28 7.15 -3.49
N LYS A 93 -5.57 7.11 -2.18
CA LYS A 93 -6.45 6.11 -1.55
C LYS A 93 -7.86 6.08 -2.14
N ALA A 94 -8.39 4.89 -2.40
CA ALA A 94 -9.84 4.65 -2.40
C ALA A 94 -10.29 4.48 -0.94
N ARG A 95 -11.29 5.24 -0.47
CA ARG A 95 -11.80 5.14 0.92
C ARG A 95 -12.67 3.89 1.10
N THR A 96 -12.09 2.70 1.07
CA THR A 96 -12.84 1.45 1.31
C THR A 96 -12.79 1.09 2.79
N LYS A 97 -13.94 0.85 3.42
CA LYS A 97 -14.02 0.37 4.81
C LYS A 97 -13.78 -1.14 4.83
N THR A 98 -12.59 -1.57 5.21
CA THR A 98 -12.28 -2.98 5.52
C THR A 98 -11.79 -3.05 6.95
N HIS A 99 -12.62 -3.55 7.85
CA HIS A 99 -12.46 -3.40 9.31
C HIS A 99 -11.99 -4.65 10.05
N ASP A 100 -11.47 -5.69 9.38
CA ASP A 100 -11.18 -6.93 10.11
C ASP A 100 -10.05 -7.77 9.50
N ILE A 101 -9.15 -8.22 10.38
CA ILE A 101 -8.13 -9.26 10.22
C ILE A 101 -8.71 -10.53 9.57
N GLY A 102 -9.94 -10.90 9.90
CA GLY A 102 -10.65 -12.03 9.28
C GLY A 102 -10.88 -11.86 7.78
N SER A 103 -10.95 -10.61 7.29
CA SER A 103 -10.94 -10.32 5.86
C SER A 103 -9.53 -10.46 5.28
N PHE A 104 -8.49 -10.03 5.98
CA PHE A 104 -7.12 -10.12 5.50
C PHE A 104 -6.64 -11.57 5.35
N THR A 105 -6.90 -12.44 6.33
CA THR A 105 -6.51 -13.86 6.24
C THR A 105 -7.17 -14.58 5.06
N ARG A 106 -8.35 -14.13 4.65
CA ARG A 106 -9.07 -14.65 3.47
C ARG A 106 -8.60 -14.00 2.15
N VAL A 107 -8.35 -12.69 2.15
CA VAL A 107 -8.11 -11.91 0.92
C VAL A 107 -6.62 -11.75 0.61
N GLY A 108 -5.75 -11.67 1.61
CA GLY A 108 -4.30 -11.50 1.46
C GLY A 108 -3.65 -12.51 0.51
N PRO A 109 -3.93 -13.83 0.65
CA PRO A 109 -3.50 -14.83 -0.33
C PRO A 109 -3.89 -14.51 -1.76
N SER A 110 -5.17 -14.22 -1.96
CA SER A 110 -5.73 -13.95 -3.28
C SER A 110 -5.23 -12.64 -3.87
N PHE A 111 -4.94 -11.65 -3.03
CA PHE A 111 -4.34 -10.38 -3.45
C PHE A 111 -2.92 -10.59 -3.98
N CYS A 112 -2.09 -11.36 -3.27
CA CYS A 112 -0.76 -11.73 -3.78
C CYS A 112 -0.84 -12.51 -5.10
N GLU A 113 -1.74 -13.49 -5.20
CA GLU A 113 -1.93 -14.25 -6.44
C GLU A 113 -2.40 -13.38 -7.59
N THR A 114 -3.29 -12.42 -7.32
CA THR A 114 -3.74 -11.40 -8.28
C THR A 114 -2.57 -10.55 -8.76
N LEU A 115 -1.79 -9.98 -7.83
CA LEU A 115 -0.62 -9.16 -8.17
C LEU A 115 0.39 -9.95 -9.01
N ARG A 116 0.61 -11.23 -8.70
CA ARG A 116 1.44 -12.13 -9.51
C ARG A 116 0.91 -12.27 -10.93
N GLY A 117 -0.39 -12.59 -11.07
CA GLY A 117 -1.04 -12.76 -12.36
C GLY A 117 -1.03 -11.49 -13.20
N MET A 118 -0.99 -10.32 -12.54
CA MET A 118 -0.89 -9.01 -13.18
C MET A 118 0.56 -8.59 -13.53
N GLY A 119 1.55 -9.44 -13.25
CA GLY A 119 2.95 -9.19 -13.60
C GLY A 119 3.74 -8.37 -12.58
N VAL A 120 3.25 -8.20 -11.35
CA VAL A 120 4.03 -7.55 -10.29
C VAL A 120 5.16 -8.47 -9.84
N GLU A 121 6.40 -7.99 -9.93
CA GLU A 121 7.59 -8.79 -9.61
C GLU A 121 7.76 -9.00 -8.09
N ARG A 122 7.50 -7.94 -7.30
CA ARG A 122 7.69 -7.92 -5.85
C ARG A 122 6.58 -7.12 -5.19
N ALA A 123 5.97 -7.70 -4.17
CA ALA A 123 4.94 -7.05 -3.38
C ALA A 123 4.96 -7.59 -1.95
N LEU A 124 4.69 -6.71 -0.99
CA LEU A 124 4.47 -7.05 0.42
C LEU A 124 3.05 -6.64 0.78
N VAL A 125 2.23 -7.62 1.15
CA VAL A 125 0.84 -7.40 1.57
C VAL A 125 0.80 -7.56 3.09
N VAL A 126 0.32 -6.53 3.79
CA VAL A 126 0.38 -6.45 5.26
C VAL A 126 -0.96 -6.09 5.89
N CYS A 127 -1.18 -6.52 7.13
CA CYS A 127 -2.28 -6.06 7.97
C CYS A 127 -1.90 -6.14 9.45
N GLY A 128 -1.90 -5.01 10.14
CA GLY A 128 -1.71 -4.96 11.58
C GLY A 128 -2.86 -5.65 12.32
N MET A 129 -2.56 -6.22 13.49
CA MET A 129 -3.55 -6.90 14.33
C MET A 129 -4.60 -5.96 14.91
N GLU A 130 -4.37 -4.66 14.84
CA GLU A 130 -5.36 -3.63 15.12
C GLU A 130 -6.33 -3.44 13.94
N SER A 131 -6.33 -4.31 12.93
CA SER A 131 -6.99 -4.10 11.64
C SER A 131 -6.43 -2.90 10.87
N LEU A 132 -5.14 -2.62 11.09
CA LEU A 132 -4.40 -1.55 10.45
C LEU A 132 -4.03 -1.94 9.01
N ASP A 133 -4.15 -1.01 8.06
CA ASP A 133 -3.76 -1.22 6.65
C ASP A 133 -2.25 -0.96 6.40
N GLU A 134 -1.43 -1.03 7.45
CA GLU A 134 0.00 -0.73 7.48
C GLU A 134 0.74 -1.77 8.38
N ILE A 135 2.08 -1.74 8.40
CA ILE A 135 2.86 -2.52 9.37
C ILE A 135 2.69 -1.92 10.77
N SER A 136 2.11 -2.67 11.70
CA SER A 136 1.92 -2.24 13.08
C SER A 136 3.24 -2.17 13.85
N ILE A 137 3.31 -1.20 14.76
CA ILE A 137 4.37 -1.04 15.76
C ILE A 137 3.89 -1.29 17.19
N ALA A 138 2.57 -1.47 17.39
CA ALA A 138 1.97 -1.68 18.70
C ALA A 138 1.62 -3.16 18.95
N GLY A 139 1.42 -3.94 17.89
CA GLY A 139 1.04 -5.34 17.97
C GLY A 139 1.57 -6.15 16.78
N GLY A 140 0.99 -7.33 16.60
CA GLY A 140 1.34 -8.21 15.50
C GLY A 140 1.02 -7.59 14.13
N THR A 141 1.75 -7.96 13.09
CA THR A 141 1.45 -7.66 11.69
C THR A 141 1.43 -8.95 10.90
N TRP A 142 0.32 -9.21 10.22
CA TRP A 142 0.20 -10.27 9.24
C TRP A 142 0.89 -9.86 7.95
N VAL A 143 1.74 -10.74 7.40
CA VAL A 143 2.59 -10.42 6.25
C VAL A 143 2.57 -11.55 5.23
N ARG A 144 2.44 -11.18 3.95
CA ARG A 144 2.68 -12.08 2.81
C ARG A 144 3.52 -11.39 1.75
N LEU A 145 4.64 -12.01 1.38
CA LEU A 145 5.53 -11.53 0.34
C LEU A 145 5.26 -12.29 -0.96
N LEU A 146 5.27 -11.59 -2.10
CA LEU A 146 5.02 -12.17 -3.41
C LEU A 146 6.25 -12.85 -4.03
N SER A 147 7.44 -12.31 -3.79
CA SER A 147 8.68 -12.82 -4.42
C SER A 147 9.21 -14.10 -3.78
N LEU A 148 8.80 -14.39 -2.54
CA LEU A 148 9.08 -15.64 -1.84
C LEU A 148 7.76 -16.39 -1.70
N ILE A 149 7.74 -17.70 -1.97
CA ILE A 149 6.62 -18.55 -1.54
C ILE A 149 6.78 -18.73 -0.02
N ALA A 150 6.53 -17.65 0.73
CA ALA A 150 6.55 -17.65 2.18
C ALA A 150 5.11 -17.84 2.69
N PRO A 151 4.87 -18.69 3.72
CA PRO A 151 3.56 -18.78 4.36
C PRO A 151 3.17 -17.42 4.95
N LEU A 152 1.86 -17.22 5.17
CA LEU A 152 1.38 -16.04 5.89
C LEU A 152 2.02 -16.03 7.28
N GLY A 153 2.78 -14.98 7.58
CA GLY A 153 3.53 -14.84 8.83
C GLY A 153 2.95 -13.77 9.75
N LEU A 154 3.24 -13.88 11.05
CA LEU A 154 2.86 -12.89 12.07
C LEU A 154 4.11 -12.29 12.72
N VAL A 155 4.35 -10.99 12.52
CA VAL A 155 5.48 -10.25 13.10
C VAL A 155 4.99 -9.49 14.33
N SER A 156 5.55 -9.71 15.52
CA SER A 156 5.20 -8.93 16.71
C SER A 156 6.46 -8.57 17.49
N GLY A 157 6.80 -7.28 17.58
CA GLY A 157 7.92 -6.81 18.38
C GLY A 157 7.77 -5.35 18.79
N ALA A 158 8.75 -4.84 19.55
CA ALA A 158 8.63 -3.57 20.28
C ALA A 158 9.37 -2.38 19.65
N SER A 159 10.31 -2.60 18.72
CA SER A 159 11.08 -1.53 18.06
C SER A 159 11.29 -1.82 16.58
N PRO A 160 11.56 -0.81 15.73
CA PRO A 160 11.75 -1.03 14.30
C PRO A 160 12.85 -2.04 13.98
N ASP A 161 14.00 -1.95 14.64
CA ASP A 161 15.11 -2.88 14.43
C ASP A 161 14.75 -4.32 14.83
N THR A 162 13.97 -4.48 15.91
CA THR A 162 13.47 -5.79 16.36
C THR A 162 12.47 -6.37 15.38
N ASN A 163 11.49 -5.56 14.95
CA ASN A 163 10.45 -5.97 14.01
C ASN A 163 11.05 -6.30 12.64
N ALA A 164 12.07 -5.54 12.22
CA ALA A 164 12.83 -5.79 11.01
C ALA A 164 13.61 -7.12 11.06
N GLN A 165 14.22 -7.46 12.20
CA GLN A 165 14.88 -8.75 12.37
C GLN A 165 13.88 -9.91 12.35
N MET A 166 12.72 -9.76 13.02
CA MET A 166 11.67 -10.79 13.02
C MET A 166 11.06 -11.02 11.64
N LEU A 167 10.96 -9.97 10.81
CA LEU A 167 10.56 -10.11 9.40
C LEU A 167 11.50 -11.05 8.63
N ILE A 168 12.80 -10.99 8.87
CA ILE A 168 13.77 -11.90 8.25
C ILE A 168 13.48 -13.35 8.68
N ASP A 169 13.29 -13.57 9.98
CA ASP A 169 13.11 -14.91 10.54
C ASP A 169 11.83 -15.57 10.00
N ILE A 170 10.74 -14.82 9.84
CA ILE A 170 9.47 -15.31 9.31
C ILE A 170 9.52 -15.56 7.79
N LEU A 171 10.27 -14.75 7.05
CA LEU A 171 10.42 -14.91 5.60
C LEU A 171 11.46 -15.97 5.23
N ASN A 172 12.24 -16.47 6.19
CA ASN A 172 13.16 -17.57 5.99
C ASN A 172 12.39 -18.91 5.98
N PRO A 173 12.39 -19.65 4.86
CA PRO A 173 11.65 -20.90 4.73
C PRO A 173 12.15 -22.03 5.65
N ASN A 174 13.31 -21.87 6.30
CA ASN A 174 13.87 -22.84 7.25
C ASN A 174 13.46 -22.57 8.72
N THR A 175 12.78 -21.46 8.98
CA THR A 175 12.25 -21.18 10.32
C THR A 175 10.94 -21.96 10.49
N PRO A 176 10.75 -22.70 11.61
CA PRO A 176 9.51 -23.41 11.85
C PRO A 176 8.32 -22.45 11.73
N SER A 177 7.42 -22.74 10.79
CA SER A 177 6.14 -22.04 10.68
C SER A 177 5.41 -22.15 12.02
N HIS A 178 5.42 -21.09 12.82
CA HIS A 178 4.48 -20.98 13.90
C HIS A 178 3.10 -20.80 13.26
N SER A 179 2.32 -21.88 13.23
CA SER A 179 0.87 -21.77 13.06
C SER A 179 0.39 -20.69 14.02
N PRO A 180 -0.40 -19.71 13.58
CA PRO A 180 -0.88 -18.65 14.45
C PRO A 180 -1.94 -19.22 15.40
N THR A 181 -1.49 -19.93 16.42
CA THR A 181 -2.34 -20.57 17.43
C THR A 181 -2.59 -19.68 18.64
N GLU A 182 -1.83 -18.59 18.77
CA GLU A 182 -2.00 -17.66 19.88
C GLU A 182 -2.79 -16.43 19.43
N SER A 183 -4.01 -16.32 19.96
CA SER A 183 -4.76 -15.08 20.00
C SER A 183 -3.94 -14.05 20.79
N VAL A 184 -3.11 -13.27 20.11
CA VAL A 184 -2.48 -12.10 20.72
C VAL A 184 -3.62 -11.10 20.99
N PRO A 185 -3.81 -10.64 22.23
CA PRO A 185 -4.85 -9.69 22.55
C PRO A 185 -4.68 -8.43 21.70
N ALA A 186 -5.77 -8.00 21.04
CA ALA A 186 -5.78 -6.77 20.27
C ALA A 186 -5.36 -5.60 21.17
N PRO A 187 -4.32 -4.83 20.83
CA PRO A 187 -3.94 -3.68 21.65
C PRO A 187 -5.04 -2.61 21.58
N ALA A 188 -5.16 -1.84 22.67
CA ALA A 188 -6.22 -0.85 22.84
C ALA A 188 -6.19 0.19 21.70
N GLU A 189 -7.37 0.51 21.16
CA GLU A 189 -7.54 1.53 20.11
C GLU A 189 -6.91 2.86 20.53
N GLY A 190 -5.96 3.35 19.73
CA GLY A 190 -5.42 4.69 19.93
C GLY A 190 -4.23 5.01 19.03
N VAL A 191 -4.35 6.12 18.29
CA VAL A 191 -3.19 6.78 17.67
C VAL A 191 -2.37 7.39 18.80
N THR A 192 -1.17 6.86 19.00
CA THR A 192 -0.21 7.44 19.93
C THR A 192 0.20 8.84 19.47
N SER A 193 0.27 9.79 20.40
CA SER A 193 0.82 11.13 20.17
C SER A 193 2.31 11.21 20.46
N ASP A 194 2.94 10.08 20.79
CA ASP A 194 4.38 10.02 21.05
C ASP A 194 5.17 10.19 19.74
N PRO A 195 6.02 11.23 19.62
CA PRO A 195 6.82 11.45 18.43
C PRO A 195 7.77 10.29 18.11
N GLY A 196 8.25 9.56 19.13
CA GLY A 196 9.10 8.39 18.95
C GLY A 196 8.35 7.26 18.23
N ALA A 197 7.17 6.89 18.73
CA ALA A 197 6.33 5.89 18.10
C ALA A 197 5.87 6.29 16.69
N ILE A 198 5.54 7.56 16.44
CA ILE A 198 5.19 8.03 15.08
C ILE A 198 6.38 7.84 14.13
N LEU A 199 7.59 8.18 14.58
CA LEU A 199 8.81 7.99 13.80
C LEU A 199 9.04 6.50 13.50
N ASP A 200 8.93 5.65 14.50
CA ASP A 200 9.12 4.20 14.36
C ASP A 200 8.11 3.59 13.37
N PHE A 201 6.86 4.06 13.40
CA PHE A 201 5.83 3.63 12.47
C PHE A 201 6.14 4.02 11.01
N VAL A 202 6.66 5.23 10.80
CA VAL A 202 7.13 5.69 9.48
C VAL A 202 8.34 4.89 9.00
N LEU A 203 9.32 4.66 9.88
CA LEU A 203 10.55 3.93 9.55
C LEU A 203 10.29 2.49 9.13
N MET A 204 9.35 1.80 9.78
CA MET A 204 8.98 0.42 9.43
C MET A 204 8.36 0.33 8.03
N ASN A 205 7.39 1.18 7.74
CA ASN A 205 6.74 1.18 6.42
C ASN A 205 7.68 1.65 5.30
N ALA A 206 8.56 2.63 5.59
CA ALA A 206 9.59 3.05 4.63
C ALA A 206 10.63 1.96 4.37
N SER A 207 11.05 1.22 5.41
CA SER A 207 11.96 0.08 5.28
C SER A 207 11.39 -0.99 4.37
N ALA A 208 10.13 -1.39 4.59
CA ALA A 208 9.46 -2.35 3.73
C ALA A 208 9.42 -1.90 2.27
N LEU A 209 9.19 -0.61 2.04
CA LEU A 209 9.19 -0.04 0.70
C LEU A 209 10.57 -0.13 0.03
N LEU A 210 11.65 0.14 0.77
CA LEU A 210 13.03 0.05 0.26
C LEU A 210 13.45 -1.39 -0.05
N VAL A 211 13.00 -2.36 0.74
CA VAL A 211 13.23 -3.78 0.49
C VAL A 211 12.47 -4.24 -0.75
N VAL A 212 11.18 -3.90 -0.86
CA VAL A 212 10.36 -4.24 -2.04
C VAL A 212 10.90 -3.57 -3.32
N ALA A 213 11.40 -2.35 -3.21
CA ALA A 213 12.07 -1.65 -4.32
C ALA A 213 13.43 -2.28 -4.71
N GLY A 214 14.03 -3.11 -3.85
CA GLY A 214 15.34 -3.72 -4.07
C GLY A 214 16.53 -2.82 -3.77
N LEU A 215 16.30 -1.72 -3.06
CA LEU A 215 17.36 -0.80 -2.66
C LEU A 215 18.00 -1.24 -1.33
N ALA A 216 17.20 -1.87 -0.45
CA ALA A 216 17.69 -2.48 0.77
C ALA A 216 17.73 -4.01 0.61
N PRO A 217 18.84 -4.68 1.00
CA PRO A 217 18.93 -6.14 0.95
C PRO A 217 18.06 -6.83 2.02
N ASP A 218 17.74 -6.13 3.10
CA ASP A 218 16.95 -6.62 4.23
C ASP A 218 16.26 -5.47 4.98
N TYR A 219 15.28 -5.79 5.83
CA TYR A 219 14.51 -4.79 6.58
C TYR A 219 15.35 -4.00 7.60
N PRO A 220 16.33 -4.58 8.32
CA PRO A 220 17.19 -3.80 9.22
C PRO A 220 18.01 -2.75 8.46
N THR A 221 18.54 -3.11 7.29
CA THR A 221 19.22 -2.16 6.41
C THR A 221 18.25 -1.10 5.89
N GLY A 222 17.02 -1.50 5.52
CA GLY A 222 15.95 -0.56 5.14
C GLY A 222 15.62 0.46 6.24
N VAL A 223 15.56 0.05 7.51
CA VAL A 223 15.33 0.96 8.64
C VAL A 223 16.48 1.96 8.78
N LYS A 224 17.74 1.50 8.65
CA LYS A 224 18.92 2.39 8.68
C LYS A 224 18.88 3.41 7.55
N MET A 225 18.58 2.98 6.33
CA MET A 225 18.46 3.86 5.15
C MET A 225 17.34 4.89 5.32
N ALA A 226 16.18 4.48 5.83
CA ALA A 226 15.06 5.37 6.11
C ALA A 226 15.43 6.41 7.20
N ARG A 227 16.11 5.98 8.27
CA ARG A 227 16.57 6.87 9.33
C ARG A 227 17.60 7.89 8.82
N GLU A 228 18.53 7.44 7.98
CA GLU A 228 19.52 8.32 7.35
C GLU A 228 18.89 9.33 6.38
N SER A 229 17.89 8.91 5.61
CA SER A 229 17.11 9.80 4.72
C SER A 229 16.49 10.97 5.50
N ILE A 230 15.98 10.71 6.70
CA ILE A 230 15.44 11.75 7.58
C ILE A 230 16.57 12.60 8.18
N SER A 231 17.57 11.98 8.82
CA SER A 231 18.60 12.71 9.59
C SER A 231 19.54 13.55 8.71
N SER A 232 19.75 13.14 7.46
CA SER A 232 20.54 13.89 6.47
C SER A 232 19.78 15.03 5.79
N GLY A 233 18.45 15.09 5.94
CA GLY A 233 17.60 16.07 5.27
C GLY A 233 17.14 15.69 3.85
N ARG A 234 17.58 14.55 3.31
CA ARG A 234 17.19 14.10 1.95
C ARG A 234 15.69 13.86 1.81
N ALA A 235 15.02 13.32 2.84
CA ALA A 235 13.55 13.20 2.84
C ALA A 235 12.86 14.56 2.72
N TRP A 236 13.40 15.58 3.37
CA TRP A 236 12.88 16.95 3.29
C TRP A 236 13.12 17.56 1.90
N GLU A 237 14.26 17.25 1.27
CA GLU A 237 14.55 17.65 -0.10
C GLU A 237 13.58 17.01 -1.09
N ALA A 238 13.33 15.71 -0.98
CA ALA A 238 12.36 15.01 -1.81
C ALA A 238 10.95 15.63 -1.71
N LEU A 239 10.51 15.99 -0.49
CA LEU A 239 9.22 16.68 -0.30
C LEU A 239 9.20 18.08 -0.94
N LYS A 240 10.27 18.87 -0.76
CA LYS A 240 10.38 20.19 -1.39
C LYS A 240 10.31 20.08 -2.91
N GLU A 241 11.08 19.14 -3.48
CA GLU A 241 11.10 18.92 -4.92
C GLU A 241 9.72 18.51 -5.44
N PHE A 242 9.04 17.58 -4.78
CA PHE A 242 7.68 17.18 -5.14
C PHE A 242 6.72 18.38 -5.14
N ARG A 243 6.74 19.19 -4.07
CA ARG A 243 5.93 20.41 -3.93
C ARG A 243 6.26 21.45 -5.02
N ASP A 244 7.52 21.64 -5.34
CA ASP A 244 7.96 22.70 -6.24
C ASP A 244 7.68 22.34 -7.70
N ARG A 245 7.84 21.06 -8.08
CA ARG A 245 7.41 20.53 -9.38
C ARG A 245 5.90 20.69 -9.62
N ASP A 246 5.09 20.55 -8.58
CA ASP A 246 3.64 20.79 -8.67
C ASP A 246 3.32 22.26 -9.00
N LYS A 247 4.02 23.21 -8.35
CA LYS A 247 3.87 24.64 -8.62
C LYS A 247 4.35 25.04 -10.02
N GLU A 248 5.42 24.44 -10.50
CA GLU A 248 5.94 24.67 -11.85
C GLU A 248 4.97 24.15 -12.91
N ARG A 249 4.36 22.97 -12.70
CA ARG A 249 3.27 22.47 -13.55
C ARG A 249 2.04 23.39 -13.55
N ALA A 250 1.66 23.93 -12.40
CA ALA A 250 0.55 24.87 -12.28
C ALA A 250 0.83 26.22 -12.99
N LYS A 251 2.09 26.66 -13.06
CA LYS A 251 2.51 27.90 -13.74
C LYS A 251 2.79 27.72 -15.24
N GLY A 252 3.25 26.54 -15.65
CA GLY A 252 3.71 26.24 -17.01
C GLY A 252 2.61 25.87 -18.02
N GLY A 253 1.33 26.01 -17.68
CA GLY A 253 0.23 25.76 -18.62
C GLY A 253 -0.02 24.29 -19.01
N LEU A 254 0.78 23.33 -18.52
CA LEU A 254 0.52 21.89 -18.72
C LEU A 254 -0.70 21.38 -17.95
N GLY A 255 -1.22 22.17 -17.00
CA GLY A 255 -2.55 21.94 -16.43
C GLY A 255 -3.67 22.05 -17.49
N GLY A 256 -3.44 22.78 -18.59
CA GLY A 256 -4.35 22.90 -19.74
C GLY A 256 -4.22 21.74 -20.75
N ALA A 257 -3.01 21.28 -21.03
CA ALA A 257 -2.77 20.24 -22.03
C ALA A 257 -3.29 18.86 -21.60
N LEU A 258 -3.11 18.49 -20.32
CA LEU A 258 -3.72 17.27 -19.77
C LEU A 258 -5.24 17.40 -19.61
N THR A 259 -5.79 18.61 -19.40
CA THR A 259 -7.26 18.79 -19.33
C THR A 259 -7.93 18.75 -20.71
N GLU A 260 -7.22 19.13 -21.77
CA GLU A 260 -7.67 18.95 -23.17
C GLU A 260 -7.53 17.48 -23.63
N GLU A 261 -6.45 16.77 -23.30
CA GLU A 261 -6.30 15.34 -23.62
C GLU A 261 -7.20 14.42 -22.77
N LEU A 262 -7.54 14.82 -21.53
CA LEU A 262 -8.43 14.06 -20.63
C LEU A 262 -9.92 14.37 -20.79
N GLY A 263 -10.33 14.99 -21.90
CA GLY A 263 -11.72 15.11 -22.33
C GLY A 263 -12.69 15.40 -21.19
N GLY A 264 -12.49 16.51 -20.47
CA GLY A 264 -13.45 17.01 -19.48
C GLY A 264 -13.80 16.09 -18.30
N LYS A 265 -13.04 15.03 -18.02
CA LYS A 265 -13.35 14.07 -16.92
C LYS A 265 -12.85 14.49 -15.53
N THR A 266 -12.34 15.70 -15.36
CA THR A 266 -11.84 16.20 -14.06
C THR A 266 -12.92 16.86 -13.19
N ASP A 267 -14.18 16.95 -13.63
CA ASP A 267 -15.24 17.66 -12.89
C ASP A 267 -16.06 16.75 -11.93
N LEU A 268 -15.41 15.77 -11.28
CA LEU A 268 -16.06 14.86 -10.32
C LEU A 268 -16.09 15.37 -8.87
N LEU A 269 -15.76 16.64 -8.63
CA LEU A 269 -15.78 17.26 -7.29
C LEU A 269 -16.58 18.58 -7.22
N LYS A 270 -17.50 18.80 -8.17
CA LYS A 270 -18.56 19.80 -8.03
C LYS A 270 -19.88 19.06 -7.94
N ASP A 271 -20.25 18.68 -6.73
CA ASP A 271 -21.61 18.64 -6.17
C ASP A 271 -21.56 18.00 -4.76
#